data_AF-A0A8H7UYW8-F1
#
_entry.id   AF-A0A8H7UYW8-F1
#
_cell.length_a   1.000
_cell.length_b   1.000
_cell.length_c   1.000
_cell.angle_alpha   90.00
_cell.angle_beta   90.00
_cell.angle_gamma   90.00
#
_symmetry.space_group_name_H-M   'P 1'
#
loop_
_entity.id
_entity.type
_entity.pdbx_description
1 polymer ?
#
loop_
_entity_poly.entity_id
_entity_poly.type
_entity_poly.pdbx_seq_one_letter_code
_entity_poly.pdbx_strand_id
1 'polypeptide(L)'
;MNYLEEAFANLKLDQVEELNQRAQEESAETKPTASPSLTPREYQYEIFKEAVKQNTIAVLDTGAGKTLISVMLIKHMRAIENEKCRASSTYKRKITFFLVERVPLVFQQASVLEANCDARIEKLCGEMNVDVWSLEKWRSILDNVDICVMTAQIFLDILQRAFLSLDEVNLLIFDECHHAVKNHAFNLIMYQFYHSIVAPHRLPKVFGMTASPVFSTKKDIYTSIRHCIGN
;
A
#
# COMPACT_ATOMS: atom_id res chain seq x y z
N MET A 1 -11.44 -13.14 -21.31
CA MET A 1 -11.66 -13.60 -19.93
C MET A 1 -11.54 -12.38 -19.00
N ASN A 2 -12.37 -11.35 -19.22
CA ASN A 2 -12.15 -9.98 -18.67
C ASN A 2 -13.34 -9.40 -17.88
N TYR A 3 -14.44 -10.14 -17.73
CA TYR A 3 -15.68 -9.58 -17.16
C TYR A 3 -15.64 -9.38 -15.64
N LEU A 4 -14.77 -10.10 -14.92
CA LEU A 4 -14.68 -9.98 -13.45
C LEU A 4 -13.84 -8.77 -13.03
N GLU A 5 -12.75 -8.45 -13.74
CA GLU A 5 -11.89 -7.32 -13.34
C GLU A 5 -12.57 -5.95 -13.52
N GLU A 6 -13.36 -5.76 -14.59
CA GLU A 6 -14.11 -4.51 -14.81
C GLU A 6 -15.28 -4.32 -13.82
N ALA A 7 -15.89 -5.42 -13.37
CA ALA A 7 -16.99 -5.38 -12.41
C ALA A 7 -16.52 -4.96 -11.00
N PHE A 8 -15.28 -5.28 -10.62
CA PHE A 8 -14.71 -4.95 -9.31
C PHE A 8 -13.76 -3.75 -9.31
N ALA A 9 -13.24 -3.33 -10.47
CA ALA A 9 -12.46 -2.10 -10.62
C ALA A 9 -13.27 -0.83 -10.31
N ASN A 10 -14.61 -0.92 -10.31
CA ASN A 10 -15.54 0.20 -10.11
C ASN A 10 -16.39 0.09 -8.84
N LEU A 11 -16.00 -0.75 -7.87
CA LEU A 11 -16.68 -0.82 -6.57
C LEU A 11 -16.65 0.58 -5.91
N LYS A 12 -17.83 1.20 -5.78
CA LYS A 12 -17.96 2.53 -5.17
C LYS A 12 -17.69 2.44 -3.67
N LEU A 13 -17.20 3.52 -3.08
CA LEU A 13 -16.94 3.65 -1.63
C LEU A 13 -18.09 3.09 -0.79
N ASP A 14 -19.32 3.48 -1.10
CA ASP A 14 -20.53 3.05 -0.40
C ASP A 14 -20.72 1.51 -0.45
N GLN A 15 -20.35 0.86 -1.55
CA GLN A 15 -20.44 -0.59 -1.70
C GLN A 15 -19.37 -1.31 -0.88
N VAL A 16 -18.17 -0.73 -0.75
CA VAL A 16 -17.12 -1.28 0.11
C VAL A 16 -17.40 -1.03 1.59
N GLU A 17 -18.07 0.08 1.93
CA GLU A 17 -18.57 0.33 3.28
C GLU A 17 -19.67 -0.66 3.68
N GLU A 18 -20.63 -0.96 2.80
CA GLU A 18 -21.62 -2.02 3.03
C GLU A 18 -20.97 -3.41 3.17
N LEU A 19 -19.94 -3.73 2.36
CA LEU A 19 -19.19 -4.97 2.47
C LEU A 19 -18.39 -5.06 3.78
N ASN A 20 -17.81 -3.93 4.23
CA ASN A 20 -17.11 -3.85 5.51
C ASN A 20 -18.07 -4.03 6.69
N GLN A 21 -19.29 -3.50 6.61
CA GLN A 21 -20.34 -3.73 7.62
C GLN A 21 -20.75 -5.21 7.67
N ARG A 22 -20.98 -5.85 6.52
CA ARG A 22 -21.33 -7.28 6.46
C ARG A 22 -20.20 -8.18 6.99
N ALA A 23 -18.94 -7.85 6.70
CA ALA A 23 -17.79 -8.58 7.22
C ALA A 23 -17.59 -8.38 8.74
N GLN A 24 -17.98 -7.22 9.28
CA GLN A 24 -18.00 -6.95 10.73
C GLN A 24 -19.15 -7.70 11.42
N GLU A 25 -20.30 -7.87 10.76
CA GLU A 25 -21.43 -8.65 11.28
C GLU A 25 -21.13 -10.15 11.30
N GLU A 26 -20.42 -10.68 10.28
CA GLU A 26 -19.97 -12.08 10.25
C GLU A 26 -18.89 -12.42 11.29
N SER A 27 -18.15 -11.42 11.79
CA SER A 27 -17.08 -11.59 12.79
C SER A 27 -17.51 -11.23 14.22
N ALA A 28 -18.77 -10.84 14.43
CA ALA A 28 -19.30 -10.37 15.72
C ALA A 28 -19.56 -11.48 16.77
N GLU A 29 -19.17 -12.73 16.54
CA GLU A 29 -19.33 -13.82 17.52
C GLU A 29 -18.17 -13.97 18.54
N THR A 30 -17.20 -13.04 18.57
CA THR A 30 -16.18 -13.02 19.64
C THR A 30 -15.92 -11.63 20.25
N LYS A 31 -16.23 -11.57 21.56
CA LYS A 31 -16.04 -10.52 22.59
C LYS A 31 -15.30 -9.21 22.24
N PRO A 32 -15.83 -8.03 22.68
CA PRO A 32 -15.20 -6.74 22.42
C PRO A 32 -14.11 -6.42 23.45
N THR A 33 -12.86 -6.31 23.00
CA THR A 33 -11.86 -5.46 23.66
C THR A 33 -11.91 -4.08 23.05
N ALA A 34 -12.33 -3.10 23.84
CA ALA A 34 -12.43 -1.69 23.45
C ALA A 34 -11.04 -1.10 23.14
N SER A 35 -10.64 -1.13 21.88
CA SER A 35 -9.73 -0.12 21.32
C SER A 35 -10.52 1.18 21.14
N PRO A 36 -9.94 2.37 21.41
CA PRO A 36 -10.63 3.62 21.11
C PRO A 36 -11.04 3.60 19.64
N SER A 37 -12.33 3.81 19.37
CA SER A 37 -12.85 3.89 18.01
C SER A 37 -12.07 4.96 17.25
N LEU A 38 -11.21 4.54 16.32
CA LEU A 38 -10.44 5.40 15.44
C LEU A 38 -11.37 6.00 14.39
N THR A 39 -12.28 6.86 14.82
CA THR A 39 -13.11 7.64 13.91
C THR A 39 -12.19 8.63 13.20
N PRO A 40 -12.01 8.51 11.87
CA PRO A 40 -11.16 9.42 11.13
C PRO A 40 -11.72 10.83 11.19
N ARG A 41 -10.84 11.83 11.21
CA ARG A 41 -11.23 13.22 11.01
C ARG A 41 -11.72 13.40 9.58
N GLU A 42 -12.60 14.38 9.35
CA GLU A 42 -13.20 14.64 8.04
C GLU A 42 -12.16 14.74 6.91
N TYR A 43 -11.09 15.51 7.11
CA TYR A 43 -10.02 15.61 6.10
C TYR A 43 -9.30 14.29 5.82
N GLN A 44 -9.15 13.41 6.82
CA GLN A 44 -8.52 12.10 6.63
C GLN A 44 -9.40 11.22 5.76
N TYR A 45 -10.71 11.29 5.99
CA TYR A 45 -11.71 10.57 5.20
C TYR A 45 -11.80 11.12 3.77
N GLU A 46 -11.79 12.44 3.57
CA GLU A 46 -11.74 13.05 2.23
C GLU A 46 -10.51 12.60 1.42
N ILE A 47 -9.32 12.61 2.04
CA ILE A 47 -8.10 12.13 1.38
C ILE A 47 -8.18 10.64 1.07
N PHE A 48 -8.73 9.84 1.98
CA PHE A 48 -8.97 8.43 1.74
C PHE A 48 -9.92 8.20 0.55
N LYS A 49 -11.04 8.93 0.47
CA LYS A 49 -11.97 8.85 -0.66
C LYS A 49 -11.30 9.16 -1.99
N GLU A 50 -10.38 10.13 -2.00
CA GLU A 50 -9.63 10.48 -3.19
C GLU A 50 -8.60 9.40 -3.55
N ALA A 51 -7.90 8.85 -2.56
CA ALA A 51 -6.95 7.76 -2.74
C ALA A 51 -7.60 6.48 -3.26
N VAL A 52 -8.86 6.20 -2.87
CA VAL A 52 -9.65 5.11 -3.44
C VAL A 52 -9.85 5.29 -4.95
N LYS A 53 -10.12 6.50 -5.42
CA LYS A 53 -10.39 6.78 -6.84
C LYS A 53 -9.13 6.81 -7.69
N GLN A 54 -8.05 7.43 -7.21
CA GLN A 54 -6.84 7.64 -8.01
C GLN A 54 -5.56 7.63 -7.17
N ASN A 55 -4.42 7.53 -7.85
CA ASN A 55 -3.12 7.69 -7.21
C ASN A 55 -3.06 9.07 -6.54
N THR A 56 -2.69 9.10 -5.26
CA THR A 56 -2.84 10.29 -4.43
C THR A 56 -1.59 10.53 -3.60
N ILE A 57 -1.20 11.80 -3.43
CA ILE A 57 -0.20 12.21 -2.44
C ILE A 57 -0.85 13.07 -1.37
N ALA A 58 -0.82 12.57 -0.14
CA ALA A 58 -1.28 13.28 1.05
C ALA A 58 -0.16 14.12 1.64
N VAL A 59 -0.30 15.44 1.55
CA VAL A 59 0.59 16.42 2.20
C VAL A 59 -0.09 16.90 3.47
N LEU A 60 0.39 16.44 4.62
CA LEU A 60 -0.21 16.72 5.92
C LEU A 60 0.86 16.94 6.98
N ASP A 61 0.63 17.85 7.93
CA ASP A 61 1.57 18.12 9.02
C ASP A 61 1.93 16.85 9.82
N THR A 62 3.10 16.85 10.44
CA THR A 62 3.52 15.76 11.33
C THR A 62 2.52 15.66 12.50
N GLY A 63 2.10 14.44 12.85
CA GLY A 63 1.08 14.22 13.87
C GLY A 63 -0.38 14.38 13.38
N ALA A 64 -0.61 14.74 12.12
CA ALA A 64 -1.96 14.77 11.52
C ALA A 64 -2.59 13.38 11.30
N GLY A 65 -1.89 12.31 11.67
CA GLY A 65 -2.40 10.94 11.54
C GLY A 65 -2.39 10.40 10.10
N LYS A 66 -1.35 10.70 9.32
CA LYS A 66 -1.16 10.19 7.94
C LYS A 66 -1.32 8.67 7.85
N THR A 67 -0.72 7.94 8.80
CA THR A 67 -0.80 6.47 8.84
C THR A 67 -2.23 5.95 8.96
N LEU A 68 -3.16 6.68 9.60
CA LEU A 68 -4.57 6.25 9.67
C LEU A 68 -5.23 6.25 8.28
N ILE A 69 -4.85 7.17 7.39
CA ILE A 69 -5.33 7.19 6.01
C ILE A 69 -4.85 5.94 5.26
N SER A 70 -3.58 5.58 5.44
CA SER A 70 -3.01 4.34 4.89
C SER A 70 -3.75 3.11 5.42
N VAL A 71 -4.04 3.04 6.72
CA VAL A 71 -4.83 1.94 7.32
C VAL A 71 -6.20 1.81 6.65
N MET A 72 -6.93 2.92 6.47
CA MET A 72 -8.23 2.91 5.78
C MET A 72 -8.11 2.41 4.35
N LEU A 73 -7.10 2.88 3.61
CA LEU A 73 -6.86 2.48 2.23
C LEU A 73 -6.49 1.00 2.11
N ILE A 74 -5.64 0.49 3.00
CA ILE A 74 -5.24 -0.93 3.05
C ILE A 74 -6.46 -1.81 3.29
N LYS A 75 -7.32 -1.46 4.25
CA LYS A 75 -8.56 -2.21 4.53
C LYS A 75 -9.47 -2.27 3.31
N HIS A 76 -9.67 -1.13 2.65
CA HIS A 76 -10.47 -1.04 1.43
C HIS A 76 -9.90 -1.92 0.30
N MET A 77 -8.59 -1.81 0.03
CA MET A 77 -7.95 -2.61 -1.02
C MET A 77 -7.97 -4.11 -0.70
N ARG A 78 -7.82 -4.50 0.57
CA ARG A 78 -7.92 -5.89 1.00
C ARG A 78 -9.33 -6.45 0.85
N ALA A 79 -10.36 -5.66 1.13
CA ALA A 79 -11.76 -6.06 0.89
C ALA A 79 -12.00 -6.39 -0.59
N ILE A 80 -11.47 -5.56 -1.51
CA ILE A 80 -11.54 -5.81 -2.95
C ILE A 80 -10.82 -7.11 -3.34
N GLU A 81 -9.60 -7.34 -2.82
CA GLU A 81 -8.85 -8.55 -3.13
C GLU A 81 -9.52 -9.83 -2.58
N ASN A 82 -10.16 -9.74 -1.40
CA ASN A 82 -10.97 -10.83 -0.85
C ASN A 82 -12.13 -11.19 -1.77
N GLU A 83 -12.87 -10.19 -2.28
CA GLU A 83 -13.98 -10.41 -3.21
C GLU A 83 -13.51 -11.05 -4.52
N LYS A 84 -12.38 -10.61 -5.09
CA LYS A 84 -11.81 -11.23 -6.30
C LYS A 84 -11.43 -12.71 -6.07
N CYS A 85 -10.85 -13.02 -4.91
CA CYS A 85 -10.53 -14.40 -4.53
C CYS A 85 -11.81 -15.26 -4.38
N ARG A 86 -12.89 -14.70 -3.82
CA ARG A 86 -14.19 -15.39 -3.71
C ARG A 86 -14.84 -15.61 -5.07
N ALA A 87 -14.71 -14.64 -5.98
CA ALA A 87 -15.32 -14.68 -7.30
C ALA A 87 -14.59 -15.62 -8.29
N SER A 88 -13.30 -15.90 -8.06
CA SER A 88 -12.52 -16.78 -8.94
C SER A 88 -11.45 -17.55 -8.18
N SER A 89 -11.54 -18.89 -8.21
CA SER A 89 -10.56 -19.79 -7.59
C SER A 89 -9.19 -19.77 -8.27
N THR A 90 -9.08 -19.22 -9.49
CA THR A 90 -7.81 -19.06 -10.19
C THR A 90 -7.17 -17.69 -9.95
N TYR A 91 -7.87 -16.79 -9.25
CA TYR A 91 -7.32 -15.48 -8.93
C TYR A 91 -6.25 -15.60 -7.84
N LYS A 92 -5.04 -15.16 -8.15
CA LYS A 92 -3.99 -15.01 -7.14
C LYS A 92 -4.14 -13.65 -6.48
N ARG A 93 -4.34 -13.67 -5.15
CA ARG A 93 -4.38 -12.47 -4.32
C ARG A 93 -3.13 -11.62 -4.54
N LYS A 94 -3.32 -10.31 -4.74
CA LYS A 94 -2.22 -9.34 -4.80
C LYS A 94 -1.85 -8.80 -3.42
N ILE A 95 -0.61 -8.37 -3.28
CA ILE A 95 -0.01 -7.97 -2.00
C ILE A 95 0.06 -6.44 -1.90
N THR A 96 -0.13 -5.91 -0.70
CA THR A 96 0.11 -4.49 -0.39
C THR A 96 1.54 -4.28 0.10
N PHE A 97 2.23 -3.25 -0.41
CA PHE A 97 3.57 -2.88 0.05
C PHE A 97 3.56 -1.49 0.69
N PHE A 98 4.04 -1.42 1.93
CA PHE A 98 4.27 -0.17 2.66
C PHE A 98 5.77 0.09 2.73
N LEU A 99 6.23 1.07 1.95
CA LEU A 99 7.64 1.37 1.78
C LEU A 99 8.05 2.56 2.64
N VAL A 100 9.13 2.38 3.39
CA VAL A 100 9.73 3.41 4.25
C VAL A 100 11.20 3.63 3.90
N GLU A 101 11.77 4.75 4.35
CA GLU A 101 13.18 5.07 4.07
C GLU A 101 14.14 4.34 5.03
N ARG A 102 13.73 4.07 6.28
CA ARG A 102 14.62 3.60 7.35
C ARG A 102 14.08 2.38 8.08
N VAL A 103 15.00 1.51 8.52
CA VAL A 103 14.67 0.25 9.23
C VAL A 103 13.78 0.45 10.48
N PRO A 104 14.02 1.43 11.38
CA PRO A 104 13.13 1.63 12.52
C PRO A 104 11.67 1.94 12.13
N LEU A 105 11.47 2.60 10.99
CA LEU A 105 10.12 2.91 10.48
C LEU A 105 9.40 1.65 10.02
N VAL A 106 10.11 0.60 9.60
CA VAL A 106 9.50 -0.69 9.24
C VAL A 106 8.73 -1.24 10.42
N PHE A 107 9.38 -1.32 11.58
CA PHE A 107 8.77 -1.85 12.79
C PHE A 107 7.67 -0.94 13.34
N GLN A 108 7.86 0.38 13.28
CA GLN A 108 6.85 1.35 13.74
C GLN A 108 5.57 1.27 12.91
N GLN A 109 5.67 1.31 11.58
CA GLN A 109 4.49 1.25 10.72
C GLN A 109 3.83 -0.12 10.77
N ALA A 110 4.61 -1.21 10.80
CA ALA A 110 4.06 -2.55 10.95
C ALA A 110 3.29 -2.73 12.25
N SER A 111 3.78 -2.19 13.37
CA SER A 111 3.06 -2.24 14.66
C SER A 111 1.69 -1.55 14.59
N VAL A 112 1.60 -0.40 13.89
CA VAL A 112 0.32 0.27 13.66
C VAL A 112 -0.59 -0.58 12.78
N LEU A 113 -0.06 -1.22 11.73
CA LEU A 113 -0.85 -2.07 10.84
C LEU A 113 -1.33 -3.34 11.56
N GLU A 114 -0.48 -4.01 12.33
CA GLU A 114 -0.82 -5.20 13.13
C GLU A 114 -1.93 -4.89 14.15
N ALA A 115 -1.91 -3.69 14.76
CA ALA A 115 -2.93 -3.28 15.71
C ALA A 115 -4.29 -2.92 15.06
N ASN A 116 -4.30 -2.64 13.75
CA ASN A 116 -5.48 -2.08 13.09
C ASN A 116 -6.03 -2.93 11.95
N CYS A 117 -5.25 -3.83 11.39
CA CYS A 117 -5.58 -4.66 10.25
C CYS A 117 -5.49 -6.13 10.66
N ASP A 118 -6.59 -6.85 10.50
CA ASP A 118 -6.60 -8.31 10.59
C ASP A 118 -6.01 -8.90 9.29
N ALA A 119 -4.68 -8.94 9.18
CA ALA A 119 -3.97 -9.34 7.97
C ALA A 119 -2.62 -9.99 8.31
N ARG A 120 -2.12 -10.86 7.42
CA ARG A 120 -0.76 -11.41 7.53
C ARG A 120 0.24 -10.33 7.12
N ILE A 121 1.02 -9.84 8.07
CA ILE A 121 1.96 -8.74 7.88
C ILE A 121 3.39 -9.26 8.04
N GLU A 122 4.23 -9.02 7.03
CA GLU A 122 5.66 -9.33 7.09
C GLU A 122 6.50 -8.04 7.15
N LYS A 123 7.50 -8.04 8.02
CA LYS A 123 8.47 -6.94 8.20
C LYS A 123 9.79 -7.35 7.58
N LEU A 124 10.26 -6.62 6.58
CA LEU A 124 11.49 -6.96 5.85
C LEU A 124 12.49 -5.81 5.93
N CYS A 125 13.64 -6.07 6.55
CA CYS A 125 14.72 -5.11 6.72
C CYS A 125 16.10 -5.73 6.45
N GLY A 126 17.11 -4.90 6.21
CA GLY A 126 18.46 -5.35 5.84
C GLY A 126 19.14 -6.23 6.89
N GLU A 127 18.74 -6.11 8.17
CA GLU A 127 19.27 -6.92 9.27
C GLU A 127 18.92 -8.41 9.13
N MET A 128 17.93 -8.76 8.30
CA MET A 128 17.52 -10.15 8.02
C MET A 128 18.39 -10.82 6.94
N ASN A 129 19.45 -10.15 6.46
CA ASN A 129 20.29 -10.60 5.35
C ASN A 129 19.46 -10.98 4.11
N VAL A 130 18.45 -10.18 3.78
CA VAL A 130 17.52 -10.45 2.68
C VAL A 130 18.21 -10.54 1.32
N ASP A 131 19.39 -9.93 1.19
CA ASP A 131 20.18 -9.85 -0.04
C ASP A 131 20.68 -11.21 -0.54
N VAL A 132 20.82 -12.20 0.37
CA VAL A 132 21.30 -13.55 0.04
C VAL A 132 20.15 -14.56 -0.13
N TRP A 133 18.90 -14.13 0.02
CA TRP A 133 17.75 -15.03 -0.11
C TRP A 133 17.52 -15.46 -1.55
N SER A 134 17.19 -16.74 -1.73
CA SER A 134 16.83 -17.31 -3.03
C SER A 134 15.44 -16.86 -3.47
N LEU A 135 15.15 -17.02 -4.77
CA LEU A 135 13.81 -16.84 -5.32
C LEU A 135 12.77 -17.67 -4.55
N GLU A 136 13.09 -18.93 -4.23
CA GLU A 136 12.20 -19.83 -3.49
C GLU A 136 11.86 -19.28 -2.09
N LYS A 137 12.85 -18.75 -1.37
CA LYS A 137 12.62 -18.12 -0.07
C LYS A 137 11.70 -16.91 -0.19
N TRP A 138 11.93 -16.04 -1.17
CA TRP A 138 11.06 -14.90 -1.45
C TRP A 138 9.64 -15.32 -1.79
N ARG A 139 9.47 -16.31 -2.68
CA ARG A 139 8.14 -16.83 -3.04
C ARG A 139 7.42 -17.44 -1.84
N SER A 140 8.12 -18.19 -0.99
CA SER A 140 7.53 -18.75 0.24
C SER A 140 6.97 -17.67 1.18
N ILE A 141 7.57 -16.49 1.21
CA ILE A 141 7.11 -15.36 2.04
C ILE A 141 5.95 -14.64 1.34
N LEU A 142 6.16 -14.24 0.07
CA LEU A 142 5.20 -13.45 -0.69
C LEU A 142 3.88 -14.19 -0.92
N ASP A 143 3.89 -15.51 -1.09
CA ASP A 143 2.67 -16.30 -1.25
C ASP A 143 1.86 -16.44 0.05
N ASN A 144 2.46 -16.13 1.21
CA ASN A 144 1.87 -16.30 2.54
C ASN A 144 1.58 -14.99 3.28
N VAL A 145 1.68 -13.85 2.62
CA VAL A 145 1.51 -12.52 3.23
C VAL A 145 0.42 -11.73 2.51
N ASP A 146 -0.26 -10.84 3.25
CA ASP A 146 -1.21 -9.88 2.66
C ASP A 146 -0.58 -8.48 2.54
N ILE A 147 0.29 -8.11 3.50
CA ILE A 147 0.94 -6.81 3.57
C ILE A 147 2.43 -6.98 3.89
N CYS A 148 3.31 -6.39 3.10
CA CYS A 148 4.72 -6.27 3.43
C CYS A 148 5.07 -4.84 3.82
N VAL A 149 5.76 -4.68 4.95
CA VAL A 149 6.38 -3.41 5.35
C VAL A 149 7.89 -3.55 5.19
N MET A 150 8.51 -2.70 4.38
CA MET A 150 9.94 -2.83 4.10
C MET A 150 10.61 -1.52 3.71
N THR A 151 11.94 -1.52 3.72
CA THR A 151 12.68 -0.39 3.17
C THR A 151 12.55 -0.34 1.64
N ALA A 152 12.54 0.87 1.11
CA ALA A 152 12.44 1.12 -0.34
C ALA A 152 13.48 0.33 -1.17
N GLN A 153 14.70 0.24 -0.64
CA GLN A 153 15.81 -0.44 -1.34
C GLN A 153 15.53 -1.93 -1.52
N ILE A 154 15.02 -2.62 -0.49
CA ILE A 154 14.69 -4.06 -0.58
C ILE A 154 13.64 -4.29 -1.66
N PHE A 155 12.61 -3.44 -1.72
CA PHE A 155 11.58 -3.55 -2.75
C PHE A 155 12.14 -3.35 -4.16
N LEU A 156 13.02 -2.35 -4.34
CA LEU A 156 13.71 -2.13 -5.61
C LEU A 156 14.55 -3.35 -6.02
N ASP A 157 15.30 -3.93 -5.08
CA ASP A 157 16.20 -5.05 -5.35
C ASP A 157 15.42 -6.32 -5.77
N ILE A 158 14.28 -6.62 -5.13
CA ILE A 158 13.46 -7.79 -5.52
C ILE A 158 12.76 -7.59 -6.86
N LEU A 159 12.43 -6.35 -7.25
CA LEU A 159 11.92 -6.03 -8.58
C LEU A 159 13.03 -6.21 -9.63
N GLN A 160 14.24 -5.69 -9.38
CA GLN A 160 15.38 -5.80 -10.29
C GLN A 160 15.83 -7.26 -10.51
N ARG A 161 15.70 -8.10 -9.48
CA ARG A 161 15.99 -9.54 -9.57
C ARG A 161 14.83 -10.37 -10.14
N ALA A 162 13.71 -9.73 -10.50
CA ALA A 162 12.48 -10.40 -10.94
C ALA A 162 11.92 -11.42 -9.93
N PHE A 163 12.16 -11.21 -8.63
CA PHE A 163 11.59 -12.03 -7.56
C PHE A 163 10.14 -11.67 -7.28
N LEU A 164 9.75 -10.43 -7.62
CA LEU A 164 8.40 -9.90 -7.58
C LEU A 164 8.12 -9.18 -8.90
N SER A 165 6.90 -9.30 -9.42
CA SER A 165 6.40 -8.44 -10.50
C SER A 165 5.41 -7.42 -9.94
N LEU A 166 5.39 -6.19 -10.49
CA LEU A 166 4.47 -5.14 -10.04
C LEU A 166 2.99 -5.49 -10.25
N ASP A 167 2.68 -6.40 -11.16
CA ASP A 167 1.30 -6.88 -11.35
C ASP A 167 0.80 -7.78 -10.21
N GLU A 168 1.70 -8.29 -9.35
CA GLU A 168 1.40 -8.99 -8.11
C GLU A 168 1.10 -8.02 -6.94
N VAL A 169 1.17 -6.71 -7.19
CA VAL A 169 0.95 -5.65 -6.18
C VAL A 169 -0.43 -5.01 -6.39
N ASN A 170 -1.22 -4.85 -5.32
CA ASN A 170 -2.49 -4.10 -5.39
C ASN A 170 -2.33 -2.63 -5.01
N LEU A 171 -1.48 -2.34 -4.02
CA LEU A 171 -1.28 -1.04 -3.43
C LEU A 171 0.18 -0.85 -3.03
N LEU A 172 0.75 0.26 -3.46
CA LEU A 172 2.09 0.73 -3.10
C LEU A 172 1.98 2.01 -2.29
N ILE A 173 2.42 1.98 -1.04
CA ILE A 173 2.43 3.13 -0.15
C ILE A 173 3.87 3.62 0.02
N PHE A 174 4.10 4.92 -0.20
CA PHE A 174 5.38 5.57 0.03
C PHE A 174 5.28 6.51 1.24
N ASP A 175 5.97 6.17 2.33
CA ASP A 175 6.14 7.07 3.48
C ASP A 175 7.27 8.07 3.24
N GLU A 176 7.08 9.30 3.66
CA GLU A 176 7.93 10.46 3.34
C GLU A 176 8.28 10.52 1.84
N CYS A 177 7.25 10.44 1.00
CA CYS A 177 7.40 10.34 -0.46
C CYS A 177 8.12 11.54 -1.12
N HIS A 178 8.33 12.64 -0.39
CA HIS A 178 9.14 13.78 -0.83
C HIS A 178 10.63 13.41 -1.06
N HIS A 179 11.09 12.26 -0.55
CA HIS A 179 12.43 11.73 -0.84
C HIS A 179 12.59 11.16 -2.27
N ALA A 180 11.51 11.01 -3.04
CA ALA A 180 11.52 10.44 -4.39
C ALA A 180 12.14 11.37 -5.46
N VAL A 181 13.40 11.73 -5.28
CA VAL A 181 14.21 12.53 -6.19
C VAL A 181 15.47 11.79 -6.61
N LYS A 182 15.99 12.14 -7.80
CA LYS A 182 17.29 11.67 -8.28
C LYS A 182 17.38 10.12 -8.24
N ASN A 183 18.40 9.57 -7.58
CA ASN A 183 18.64 8.14 -7.51
C ASN A 183 18.03 7.49 -6.26
N HIS A 184 17.10 8.15 -5.58
CA HIS A 184 16.40 7.53 -4.44
C HIS A 184 15.57 6.33 -4.91
N ALA A 185 15.52 5.27 -4.08
CA ALA A 185 14.86 4.01 -4.43
C ALA A 185 13.39 4.18 -4.85
N PHE A 186 12.64 5.07 -4.19
CA PHE A 186 11.26 5.42 -4.61
C PHE A 186 11.19 5.89 -6.07
N ASN A 187 12.10 6.79 -6.48
CA ASN A 187 12.11 7.29 -7.85
C ASN A 187 12.49 6.18 -8.84
N LEU A 188 13.45 5.32 -8.49
CA LEU A 188 13.88 4.22 -9.34
C LEU A 188 12.79 3.16 -9.52
N ILE A 189 12.02 2.83 -8.47
CA ILE A 189 10.87 1.94 -8.56
C ILE A 189 9.87 2.46 -9.60
N MET A 190 9.54 3.75 -9.52
CA MET A 190 8.59 4.36 -10.44
C MET A 190 9.15 4.41 -11.86
N TYR A 191 10.36 4.92 -12.03
CA TYR A 191 10.99 5.13 -13.33
C TYR A 191 11.28 3.82 -14.08
N GLN A 192 11.83 2.80 -13.40
CA GLN A 192 12.24 1.56 -14.04
C GLN A 192 11.08 0.57 -14.24
N PHE A 193 10.12 0.54 -13.31
CA PHE A 193 9.10 -0.51 -13.27
C PHE A 193 7.68 0.00 -13.46
N TYR A 194 7.26 1.07 -12.76
CA TYR A 194 5.89 1.53 -12.85
C TYR A 194 5.58 2.14 -14.22
N HIS A 195 6.38 3.12 -14.65
CA HIS A 195 6.17 3.85 -15.91
C HIS A 195 6.43 3.03 -17.17
N SER A 196 7.08 1.87 -17.06
CA SER A 196 7.33 0.97 -18.18
C SER A 196 6.16 0.03 -18.50
N ILE A 197 5.15 -0.05 -17.62
CA ILE A 197 3.97 -0.91 -17.81
C ILE A 197 2.95 -0.20 -18.70
N VAL A 198 2.72 -0.76 -19.89
CA VAL A 198 1.79 -0.21 -20.89
C VAL A 198 0.33 -0.52 -20.56
N ALA A 199 0.06 -1.57 -19.78
CA ALA A 199 -1.27 -2.06 -19.48
C ALA A 199 -1.77 -1.53 -18.12
N PRO A 200 -2.68 -0.52 -18.07
CA PRO A 200 -3.00 0.17 -16.82
C PRO A 200 -3.63 -0.74 -15.75
N HIS A 201 -4.38 -1.78 -16.15
CA HIS A 201 -4.97 -2.76 -15.23
C HIS A 201 -3.94 -3.60 -14.46
N ARG A 202 -2.68 -3.63 -14.92
CA ARG A 202 -1.58 -4.32 -14.25
C ARG A 202 -0.82 -3.42 -13.27
N LEU A 203 -1.11 -2.13 -13.23
CA LEU A 203 -0.46 -1.20 -12.31
C LEU A 203 -1.06 -1.30 -10.91
N PRO A 204 -0.24 -1.27 -9.85
CA PRO A 204 -0.74 -1.06 -8.52
C PRO A 204 -1.29 0.36 -8.35
N LYS A 205 -2.22 0.52 -7.42
CA LYS A 205 -2.57 1.84 -6.90
C LYS A 205 -1.40 2.41 -6.11
N VAL A 206 -1.16 3.71 -6.21
CA VAL A 206 -0.08 4.38 -5.48
C VAL A 206 -0.62 5.42 -4.51
N PHE A 207 -0.17 5.36 -3.26
CA PHE A 207 -0.46 6.35 -2.24
C PHE A 207 0.83 6.86 -1.61
N GLY A 208 1.16 8.13 -1.82
CA GLY A 208 2.29 8.77 -1.15
C GLY A 208 1.80 9.57 0.05
N MET A 209 2.58 9.58 1.13
CA MET A 209 2.33 10.43 2.28
C MET A 209 3.60 11.15 2.67
N THR A 210 3.49 12.43 3.00
CA THR A 210 4.63 13.26 3.39
C THR A 210 4.20 14.30 4.40
N ALA A 211 5.09 14.61 5.35
CA ALA A 211 4.98 15.89 6.05
C ALA A 211 5.07 17.04 5.04
N SER A 212 4.35 18.14 5.27
CA SER A 212 4.66 19.40 4.60
C SER A 212 6.04 19.84 5.11
N PRO A 213 7.11 19.72 4.32
CA PRO A 213 8.42 20.11 4.80
C PRO A 213 8.50 21.64 4.65
N VAL A 214 9.19 22.30 5.57
CA VAL A 214 9.66 23.69 5.42
C VAL A 214 10.80 23.75 4.36
N PHE A 215 10.78 22.89 3.34
CA PHE A 215 11.86 22.81 2.34
C PHE A 215 11.62 23.70 1.12
N SER A 216 12.76 24.14 0.59
CA SER A 216 13.00 25.06 -0.51
C SER A 216 12.14 24.78 -1.75
N THR A 217 11.17 25.65 -1.98
CA THR A 217 10.33 25.78 -3.18
C THR A 217 9.41 24.59 -3.49
N LYS A 218 8.12 24.90 -3.60
CA LYS A 218 7.04 23.98 -3.99
C LYS A 218 7.39 23.08 -5.21
N LYS A 219 8.24 23.57 -6.11
CA LYS A 219 8.62 22.94 -7.38
C LYS A 219 9.33 21.58 -7.20
N ASP A 220 10.19 21.43 -6.20
CA ASP A 220 10.93 20.19 -5.97
C ASP A 220 10.03 19.10 -5.39
N ILE A 221 9.14 19.50 -4.48
CA ILE A 221 8.06 18.66 -3.97
C ILE A 221 7.16 18.23 -5.13
N TYR A 222 6.68 19.15 -5.98
CA TYR A 222 5.86 18.82 -7.16
C TYR A 222 6.54 17.87 -8.16
N THR A 223 7.86 17.98 -8.34
CA THR A 223 8.61 17.11 -9.26
C THR A 223 8.76 15.70 -8.71
N SER A 224 9.07 15.58 -7.41
CA SER A 224 9.09 14.30 -6.67
C SER A 224 7.71 13.65 -6.66
N ILE A 225 6.67 14.47 -6.45
CA ILE A 225 5.26 14.09 -6.42
C ILE A 225 4.82 13.49 -7.76
N ARG A 226 5.15 14.13 -8.89
CA ARG A 226 4.80 13.62 -10.23
C ARG A 226 5.43 12.27 -10.53
N HIS A 227 6.71 12.10 -10.18
CA HIS A 227 7.38 10.81 -10.40
C HIS A 227 6.73 9.66 -9.63
N CYS A 228 6.16 9.94 -8.44
CA CYS A 228 5.49 8.95 -7.59
C CYS A 228 4.08 8.56 -8.03
N ILE A 229 3.30 9.42 -8.70
CA ILE A 229 1.88 9.14 -8.97
C ILE A 229 1.57 8.67 -10.38
N GLY A 230 2.55 8.57 -11.28
CA GLY A 230 2.27 8.06 -12.62
C GLY A 230 1.59 9.04 -13.59
N ASN A 231 1.37 10.30 -13.16
CA ASN A 231 0.59 11.31 -13.90
C ASN A 231 1.45 12.41 -14.54
#